data_AF-A0A9D3RJF1-F1
#
_entry.id   AF-A0A9D3RJF1-F1
#
_cell.length_a   1.000
_cell.length_b   1.000
_cell.length_c   1.000
_cell.angle_alpha   90.00
_cell.angle_beta   90.00
_cell.angle_gamma   90.00
#
_symmetry.space_group_name_H-M   'P 1'
#
loop_
_entity.id
_entity.type
_entity.pdbx_description
1 polymer ?
#
loop_
_entity_poly.entity_id
_entity_poly.type
_entity_poly.pdbx_seq_one_letter_code
_entity_poly.pdbx_strand_id
1 'polypeptide(L)'
;MGNYNMWIFICVLFLLQNCEGLRCVDRPCENGGTCMDSPSRCVCRPGYLGPLCQYPDPCQRSPCLNGAACKTTLLKGVPQATCVCQRGYRGPDCSLTDACANNPCANGARCTNWNGRYNCSCPPGYLGKNCRNDIDECRKPDVCLNGRVRQHARLLPLPVPAGVQRALL
;
A
#
# COMPACT_ATOMS: atom_id res chain seq x y z
N MET A 1 -31.40 -49.24 27.20
CA MET A 1 -30.80 -47.89 27.00
C MET A 1 -29.62 -48.07 26.06
N GLY A 2 -29.88 -47.85 24.77
CA GLY A 2 -28.96 -48.19 23.67
C GLY A 2 -27.69 -47.34 23.69
N ASN A 3 -26.58 -47.98 23.32
CA ASN A 3 -25.22 -47.52 23.45
C ASN A 3 -24.88 -46.40 22.43
N TYR A 4 -25.43 -45.20 22.64
CA TYR A 4 -25.24 -44.02 21.78
C TYR A 4 -23.77 -43.60 21.67
N ASN A 5 -22.95 -43.92 22.68
CA ASN A 5 -21.51 -43.67 22.67
C ASN A 5 -20.79 -44.46 21.57
N MET A 6 -21.23 -45.69 21.28
CA MET A 6 -20.63 -46.54 20.23
C MET A 6 -20.84 -45.94 18.83
N TRP A 7 -22.00 -45.32 18.59
CA TRP A 7 -22.32 -44.64 17.34
C TRP A 7 -21.52 -43.34 17.16
N ILE A 8 -21.22 -42.62 18.25
CA ILE A 8 -20.35 -41.43 18.21
C ILE A 8 -18.92 -41.82 17.82
N PHE A 9 -18.36 -42.89 18.39
CA PHE A 9 -17.03 -43.38 18.01
C PHE A 9 -16.96 -43.84 16.56
N ILE A 10 -17.99 -44.54 16.07
CA ILE A 10 -18.06 -44.95 14.66
C ILE A 10 -18.18 -43.72 13.75
N CYS A 11 -18.96 -42.70 14.12
CA CYS A 11 -19.02 -41.43 13.39
C CYS A 11 -17.67 -40.70 13.39
N VAL A 12 -16.96 -40.64 14.52
CA VAL A 12 -15.63 -40.01 14.61
C VAL A 12 -14.58 -40.78 13.81
N LEU A 13 -14.63 -42.12 13.82
CA LEU A 13 -13.75 -42.96 12.99
C LEU A 13 -14.05 -42.82 11.50
N PHE A 14 -15.33 -42.77 11.10
CA PHE A 14 -15.72 -42.44 9.72
C PHE A 14 -15.34 -41.00 9.32
N LEU A 15 -15.43 -40.03 10.23
CA LEU A 15 -14.98 -38.65 9.97
C LEU A 15 -13.45 -38.55 9.82
N LEU A 16 -12.69 -39.42 10.51
CA LEU A 16 -11.23 -39.52 10.38
C LEU A 16 -10.79 -40.36 9.16
N GLN A 17 -11.64 -41.27 8.67
CA GLN A 17 -11.35 -42.14 7.51
C GLN A 17 -11.59 -41.50 6.14
N ASN A 18 -12.18 -40.30 6.08
CA ASN A 18 -12.48 -39.63 4.80
C ASN A 18 -11.48 -38.52 4.44
N CYS A 19 -10.30 -38.47 5.07
CA CYS A 19 -9.17 -37.71 4.53
C CYS A 19 -8.29 -38.64 3.67
N GLU A 20 -8.86 -39.27 2.65
CA GLU A 20 -8.03 -39.89 1.62
C GLU A 20 -7.32 -38.76 0.87
N GLY A 21 -6.02 -38.60 1.15
CA GLY A 21 -5.18 -37.62 0.47
C GLY A 21 -5.21 -37.85 -1.04
N LEU A 22 -5.19 -36.76 -1.81
CA LEU A 22 -5.23 -36.77 -3.27
C LEU A 22 -4.21 -37.77 -3.86
N ARG A 23 -4.63 -38.76 -4.67
CA ARG A 23 -3.73 -39.76 -5.32
C ARG A 23 -3.71 -39.57 -6.84
N CYS A 24 -2.60 -39.86 -7.50
CA CYS A 24 -2.48 -39.66 -8.95
C CYS A 24 -3.33 -40.60 -9.81
N VAL A 25 -3.84 -41.67 -9.21
CA VAL A 25 -4.70 -42.67 -9.87
C VAL A 25 -5.99 -42.06 -10.42
N ASP A 26 -6.47 -40.96 -9.82
CA ASP A 26 -7.74 -40.32 -10.17
C ASP A 26 -7.61 -39.19 -11.21
N ARG A 27 -6.43 -39.05 -11.84
CA ARG A 27 -6.09 -37.90 -12.72
C ARG A 27 -6.39 -36.53 -12.07
N PRO A 28 -5.87 -36.26 -10.87
CA PRO A 28 -6.30 -35.11 -10.06
C PRO A 28 -5.80 -33.75 -10.57
N CYS A 29 -4.74 -33.71 -11.39
CA CYS A 29 -4.13 -32.46 -11.83
C CYS A 29 -4.83 -31.90 -13.07
N GLU A 30 -5.29 -30.66 -12.97
CA GLU A 30 -5.89 -29.92 -14.07
C GLU A 30 -4.82 -29.27 -14.98
N ASN A 31 -5.27 -28.71 -16.10
CA ASN A 31 -4.45 -27.87 -16.99
C ASN A 31 -3.13 -28.50 -17.46
N GLY A 32 -3.13 -29.83 -17.61
CA GLY A 32 -1.98 -30.60 -18.07
C GLY A 32 -0.83 -30.69 -17.06
N GLY A 33 -1.11 -30.47 -15.77
CA GLY A 33 -0.16 -30.72 -14.68
C GLY A 33 0.25 -32.20 -14.61
N THR A 34 1.48 -32.45 -14.13
CA THR A 34 2.00 -33.80 -13.93
C THR A 34 1.84 -34.20 -12.48
N CYS A 35 1.24 -35.36 -12.22
CA CYS A 35 1.10 -35.87 -10.86
C CYS A 35 2.34 -36.70 -10.47
N MET A 36 2.87 -36.47 -9.26
CA MET A 36 3.98 -37.23 -8.68
C MET A 36 3.47 -37.97 -7.44
N ASP A 37 3.66 -39.29 -7.34
CA ASP A 37 3.03 -40.13 -6.30
C ASP A 37 3.73 -40.13 -4.92
N SER A 38 4.88 -39.49 -4.73
CA SER A 38 5.67 -39.60 -3.50
C SER A 38 6.47 -38.33 -3.15
N PRO A 39 5.90 -37.37 -2.40
CA PRO A 39 4.51 -37.31 -1.93
C PRO A 39 3.54 -36.98 -3.07
N SER A 40 2.30 -37.47 -2.97
CA SER A 40 1.26 -37.22 -3.97
C SER A 40 0.98 -35.72 -4.13
N ARG A 41 1.45 -35.12 -5.23
CA ARG A 41 1.28 -33.69 -5.53
C ARG A 41 1.28 -33.41 -7.02
N CYS A 42 0.61 -32.34 -7.42
CA CYS A 42 0.67 -31.84 -8.78
C CYS A 42 1.88 -30.93 -8.99
N VAL A 43 2.57 -31.13 -10.11
CA VAL A 43 3.54 -30.20 -10.67
C VAL A 43 2.89 -29.48 -11.84
N CYS A 44 2.67 -28.18 -11.65
CA CYS A 44 1.96 -27.37 -12.61
C CYS A 44 2.83 -26.97 -13.79
N ARG A 45 2.20 -26.86 -14.97
CA ARG A 45 2.80 -26.19 -16.11
C ARG A 45 2.94 -24.68 -15.81
N PRO A 46 3.88 -23.98 -16.46
CA PRO A 46 3.98 -22.53 -16.34
C PRO A 46 2.64 -21.84 -16.60
N GLY A 47 2.30 -20.87 -15.75
CA GLY A 47 1.04 -20.14 -15.85
C GLY A 47 -0.16 -20.78 -15.12
N TYR A 48 0.05 -21.84 -14.33
CA TYR A 48 -0.99 -22.43 -13.48
C TYR A 48 -0.50 -22.63 -12.04
N LEU A 49 -1.43 -22.55 -11.10
CA LEU A 49 -1.22 -22.52 -9.67
C LEU A 49 -2.26 -23.35 -8.92
N GLY A 50 -1.97 -23.60 -7.65
CA GLY A 50 -2.85 -24.33 -6.75
C GLY A 50 -2.46 -25.81 -6.61
N PRO A 51 -3.06 -26.51 -5.63
CA PRO A 51 -2.72 -27.90 -5.34
C PRO A 51 -3.05 -28.86 -6.48
N LEU A 52 -4.01 -28.50 -7.34
CA LEU A 52 -4.45 -29.28 -8.51
C LEU A 52 -4.09 -28.58 -9.83
N CYS A 53 -3.31 -27.49 -9.79
CA CYS A 53 -3.06 -26.65 -10.97
C CYS A 53 -4.34 -26.08 -11.59
N GLN A 54 -5.38 -25.89 -10.79
CA GLN A 54 -6.71 -25.48 -11.24
C GLN A 54 -6.80 -23.97 -11.56
N TYR A 55 -5.90 -23.16 -11.02
CA TYR A 55 -5.98 -21.72 -11.17
C TYR A 55 -4.97 -21.20 -12.18
N PRO A 56 -5.36 -20.36 -13.15
CA PRO A 56 -4.39 -19.65 -13.98
C PRO A 56 -3.61 -18.65 -13.13
N ASP A 57 -2.29 -18.54 -13.36
CA ASP A 57 -1.45 -17.53 -12.72
C ASP A 57 -1.83 -16.15 -13.25
N PRO A 58 -2.37 -15.26 -12.40
CA PRO A 58 -2.78 -13.93 -12.85
C PRO A 58 -1.59 -13.05 -13.26
N CYS A 59 -0.35 -13.39 -12.87
CA CYS A 59 0.85 -12.67 -13.31
C CYS A 59 1.35 -13.08 -14.69
N GLN A 60 0.87 -14.19 -15.26
CA GLN A 60 1.34 -14.70 -16.57
C GLN A 60 1.15 -13.70 -17.71
N ARG A 61 0.09 -12.88 -17.66
CA ARG A 61 -0.21 -11.87 -18.68
C ARG A 61 0.41 -10.50 -18.40
N SER A 62 1.29 -10.38 -17.40
CA SER A 62 1.93 -9.13 -17.00
C SER A 62 0.93 -7.97 -16.81
N PRO A 63 -0.03 -8.09 -15.87
CA PRO A 63 -1.08 -7.08 -15.67
C PRO A 63 -0.56 -5.75 -15.11
N CYS A 64 0.67 -5.73 -14.58
CA CYS A 64 1.27 -4.54 -13.98
C CYS A 64 1.98 -3.69 -15.03
N LEU A 65 1.77 -2.37 -15.00
CA LEU A 65 2.33 -1.43 -15.96
C LEU A 65 3.59 -0.74 -15.42
N ASN A 66 4.25 0.04 -16.29
CA ASN A 66 5.38 0.92 -15.94
C ASN A 66 6.55 0.20 -15.25
N GLY A 67 6.85 -1.04 -15.68
CA GLY A 67 7.96 -1.84 -15.13
C GLY A 67 7.74 -2.30 -13.68
N ALA A 68 6.49 -2.30 -13.21
CA ALA A 68 6.13 -2.82 -11.90
C ALA A 68 6.27 -4.34 -11.84
N ALA A 69 6.69 -4.85 -10.67
CA ALA A 69 6.79 -6.28 -10.43
C ALA A 69 5.40 -6.86 -10.11
N CYS A 70 5.04 -7.99 -10.72
CA CYS A 70 3.83 -8.72 -10.40
C CYS A 70 4.09 -9.81 -9.36
N LYS A 71 3.23 -9.90 -8.35
CA LYS A 71 3.22 -10.98 -7.36
C LYS A 71 1.83 -11.58 -7.29
N THR A 72 1.75 -12.89 -7.21
CA THR A 72 0.47 -13.57 -6.97
C THR A 72 0.25 -13.74 -5.47
N THR A 73 -0.88 -13.24 -4.98
CA THR A 73 -1.32 -13.36 -3.59
C THR A 73 -2.59 -14.21 -3.51
N LEU A 74 -2.85 -14.84 -2.37
CA LEU A 74 -4.06 -15.64 -2.18
C LEU A 74 -5.07 -14.85 -1.35
N LEU A 75 -6.21 -14.50 -1.96
CA LEU A 75 -7.32 -13.87 -1.27
C LEU A 75 -8.48 -14.85 -1.22
N LYS A 76 -8.86 -15.27 0.00
CA LYS A 76 -9.92 -16.28 0.22
C LYS A 76 -9.70 -17.58 -0.57
N GLY A 77 -8.44 -18.01 -0.70
CA GLY A 77 -8.08 -19.24 -1.42
C GLY A 77 -8.00 -19.12 -2.94
N VAL A 78 -8.25 -17.94 -3.51
CA VAL A 78 -8.16 -17.66 -4.95
C VAL A 78 -6.92 -16.81 -5.24
N PRO A 79 -6.07 -17.17 -6.23
CA PRO A 79 -4.91 -16.37 -6.60
C PRO A 79 -5.34 -15.05 -7.26
N GLN A 80 -4.72 -13.96 -6.83
CA GLN A 80 -4.95 -12.60 -7.28
C GLN A 80 -3.61 -11.96 -7.67
N ALA A 81 -3.60 -11.16 -8.74
CA ALA A 81 -2.43 -10.36 -9.07
C ALA A 81 -2.31 -9.18 -8.09
N THR A 82 -1.10 -8.92 -7.62
CA THR A 82 -0.75 -7.79 -6.78
C THR A 82 0.50 -7.13 -7.36
N CYS A 83 0.38 -5.87 -7.77
CA CYS A 83 1.48 -5.13 -8.37
C CYS A 83 2.30 -4.37 -7.31
N VAL A 84 3.62 -4.48 -7.42
CA VAL A 84 4.56 -3.66 -6.66
C VAL A 84 5.08 -2.57 -7.57
N CYS A 85 4.56 -1.36 -7.37
CA CYS A 85 4.86 -0.22 -8.23
C CYS A 85 6.29 0.29 -8.04
N GLN A 86 6.90 0.69 -9.15
CA GLN A 86 8.14 1.48 -9.14
C GLN A 86 7.88 2.87 -8.56
N ARG A 87 8.94 3.53 -8.07
CA ARG A 87 8.85 4.90 -7.55
C ARG A 87 8.30 5.84 -8.62
N GLY A 88 7.29 6.64 -8.27
CA GLY A 88 6.62 7.54 -9.20
C GLY A 88 5.35 6.98 -9.83
N TYR A 89 4.96 5.75 -9.49
CA TYR A 89 3.71 5.12 -9.93
C TYR A 89 2.91 4.59 -8.75
N ARG A 90 1.60 4.45 -8.94
CA ARG A 90 0.63 3.99 -7.94
C ARG A 90 -0.61 3.39 -8.61
N GLY A 91 -1.55 2.92 -7.79
CA GLY A 91 -2.77 2.27 -8.24
C GLY A 91 -2.65 0.74 -8.25
N PRO A 92 -3.75 0.02 -8.49
CA PRO A 92 -3.79 -1.44 -8.42
C PRO A 92 -2.90 -2.12 -9.47
N ASP A 93 -2.76 -1.51 -10.64
CA ASP A 93 -1.97 -1.98 -11.78
C ASP A 93 -0.74 -1.11 -12.05
N CYS A 94 -0.45 -0.15 -11.17
CA CYS A 94 0.63 0.83 -11.33
C CYS A 94 0.53 1.71 -12.59
N SER A 95 -0.68 1.87 -13.16
CA SER A 95 -0.92 2.75 -14.32
C SER A 95 -0.84 4.23 -13.99
N LEU A 96 -1.13 4.61 -12.75
CA LEU A 96 -1.27 6.00 -12.35
C LEU A 96 0.08 6.58 -11.91
N THR A 97 0.36 7.82 -12.31
CA THR A 97 1.52 8.55 -11.82
C THR A 97 1.32 8.98 -10.36
N ASP A 98 2.36 8.81 -9.55
CA ASP A 98 2.50 9.34 -8.20
C ASP A 98 3.41 10.57 -8.21
N ALA A 99 2.80 11.74 -8.36
CA ALA A 99 3.49 13.02 -8.36
C ALA A 99 4.01 13.40 -6.95
N CYS A 100 3.53 12.72 -5.89
CA CYS A 100 4.01 12.91 -4.52
C CYS A 100 5.24 12.06 -4.19
N ALA A 101 5.63 11.10 -5.04
CA ALA A 101 6.73 10.16 -4.78
C ALA A 101 8.09 10.82 -4.48
N ASN A 102 8.30 12.06 -4.93
CA ASN A 102 9.54 12.82 -4.70
C ASN A 102 9.41 13.87 -3.59
N ASN A 103 8.35 13.81 -2.77
CA ASN A 103 8.09 14.73 -1.67
C ASN A 103 8.24 16.21 -2.07
N PRO A 104 7.44 16.70 -3.04
CA PRO A 104 7.58 18.06 -3.55
C PRO A 104 7.20 19.14 -2.52
N CYS A 105 6.41 18.78 -1.50
CA CYS A 105 5.91 19.69 -0.47
C CYS A 105 6.93 19.84 0.68
N ALA A 106 7.20 21.07 1.10
CA ALA A 106 8.15 21.40 2.16
C ALA A 106 7.46 21.66 3.51
N ASN A 107 8.26 21.87 4.56
CA ASN A 107 7.83 22.37 5.87
C ASN A 107 6.71 21.54 6.52
N GLY A 108 6.70 20.22 6.30
CA GLY A 108 5.69 19.32 6.87
C GLY A 108 4.33 19.37 6.17
N ALA A 109 4.23 20.01 5.00
CA ALA A 109 2.99 20.05 4.22
C ALA A 109 2.55 18.67 3.72
N ARG A 110 1.23 18.45 3.70
CA ARG A 110 0.63 17.20 3.21
C ARG A 110 0.55 17.23 1.68
N CYS A 111 1.19 16.25 1.03
CA CYS A 111 1.08 16.06 -0.42
C CYS A 111 -0.14 15.21 -0.78
N THR A 112 -0.91 15.63 -1.79
CA THR A 112 -1.98 14.84 -2.38
C THR A 112 -1.83 14.77 -3.90
N ASN A 113 -2.06 13.60 -4.48
CA ASN A 113 -2.09 13.44 -5.93
C ASN A 113 -3.37 14.06 -6.50
N TRP A 114 -3.26 14.76 -7.62
CA TRP A 114 -4.35 15.45 -8.31
C TRP A 114 -4.16 15.39 -9.83
N ASN A 115 -4.92 14.55 -10.53
CA ASN A 115 -4.89 14.42 -12.01
C ASN A 115 -3.48 14.33 -12.62
N GLY A 116 -2.63 13.44 -12.09
CA GLY A 116 -1.24 13.28 -12.56
C GLY A 116 -0.27 14.39 -12.10
N ARG A 117 -0.76 15.36 -11.32
CA ARG A 117 0.02 16.39 -10.62
C ARG A 117 -0.07 16.16 -9.11
N TYR A 118 0.59 17.02 -8.34
CA TYR A 118 0.45 17.07 -6.89
C TYR A 118 -0.16 18.39 -6.45
N ASN A 119 -0.80 18.38 -5.29
CA ASN A 119 -1.20 19.55 -4.53
C ASN A 119 -0.60 19.46 -3.12
N CYS A 120 -0.12 20.58 -2.60
CA CYS A 120 0.44 20.66 -1.25
C CYS A 120 -0.52 21.42 -0.35
N SER A 121 -0.97 20.80 0.74
CA SER A 121 -1.70 21.49 1.80
C SER A 121 -0.69 22.09 2.77
N CYS A 122 -0.51 23.41 2.68
CA CYS A 122 0.48 24.12 3.49
C CYS A 122 0.02 24.25 4.94
N PRO A 123 0.91 24.01 5.91
CA PRO A 123 0.62 24.33 7.30
C PRO A 123 0.56 25.85 7.50
N PRO A 124 -0.05 26.32 8.61
CA PRO A 124 -0.05 27.73 8.98
C PRO A 124 1.37 28.32 8.98
N GLY A 125 1.50 29.56 8.48
CA GLY A 125 2.79 30.24 8.32
C GLY A 125 3.51 29.95 7.00
N TYR A 126 3.01 29.04 6.13
CA TYR A 126 3.65 28.73 4.85
C TYR A 126 2.70 28.89 3.65
N LEU A 127 3.26 29.27 2.50
CA LEU A 127 2.53 29.51 1.25
C LEU A 127 3.29 29.02 0.01
N GLY A 128 2.58 29.07 -1.12
CA GLY A 128 3.11 28.74 -2.45
C GLY A 128 2.90 27.27 -2.81
N LYS A 129 3.13 26.93 -4.09
CA LYS A 129 2.84 25.60 -4.65
C LYS A 129 3.47 24.44 -3.87
N ASN A 130 4.65 24.67 -3.31
CA ASN A 130 5.43 23.66 -2.57
C ASN A 130 5.54 23.97 -1.08
N CYS A 131 4.81 24.98 -0.57
CA CYS A 131 4.83 25.41 0.84
C CYS A 131 6.23 25.76 1.36
N ARG A 132 7.10 26.29 0.49
CA ARG A 132 8.48 26.70 0.84
C ARG A 132 8.56 28.12 1.36
N ASN A 133 7.59 28.96 1.02
CA ASN A 133 7.65 30.37 1.34
C ASN A 133 6.99 30.59 2.70
N ASP A 134 7.63 31.35 3.56
CA ASP A 134 7.10 31.78 4.85
C ASP A 134 6.13 32.94 4.66
N ILE A 135 5.02 32.97 5.41
CA ILE A 135 4.07 34.07 5.42
C ILE A 135 4.65 35.16 6.32
N ASP A 136 4.89 36.35 5.78
CA ASP A 136 5.25 37.51 6.61
C ASP A 136 3.99 38.04 7.32
N GLU A 137 3.68 37.53 8.51
CA GLU A 137 2.52 37.99 9.28
C GLU A 137 2.65 39.44 9.75
N CYS A 138 3.86 40.02 9.73
CA CYS A 138 4.10 41.42 10.09
C CYS A 138 3.62 42.40 9.02
N ARG A 139 3.32 41.94 7.81
CA ARG A 139 2.76 42.75 6.71
C ARG A 139 1.23 42.78 6.66
N LYS A 140 0.54 42.00 7.51
CA LYS A 140 -0.92 42.00 7.57
C LYS A 140 -1.41 43.06 8.57
N PRO A 141 -2.19 44.07 8.14
CA PRO A 141 -2.59 45.18 9.00
C PRO A 141 -3.47 44.77 10.20
N ASP A 142 -4.18 43.63 10.11
CA ASP A 142 -5.15 43.21 11.15
C ASP A 142 -4.57 42.29 12.24
N VAL A 143 -3.28 41.95 12.19
CA VAL A 143 -2.65 40.97 13.12
C VAL A 143 -2.02 41.64 14.35
N CYS A 144 -2.02 42.96 14.43
CA CYS A 144 -1.45 43.71 15.55
C CYS A 144 -2.54 44.26 16.49
N LEU A 145 -2.88 43.50 17.55
CA LEU A 145 -3.55 44.05 18.74
C LEU A 145 -2.49 44.25 19.84
N ASN A 146 -2.33 45.49 20.31
CA ASN A 146 -1.49 45.85 21.46
C ASN A 146 0.02 45.54 21.32
N GLY A 147 0.61 45.77 20.14
CA GLY A 147 2.07 45.85 19.98
C GLY A 147 2.85 44.53 20.14
N ARG A 148 2.20 43.36 20.03
CA ARG A 148 2.86 42.05 20.03
C ARG A 148 2.48 41.23 18.80
N VAL A 149 3.47 40.67 18.12
CA VAL A 149 3.26 39.71 17.02
C VAL A 149 3.38 38.29 17.60
N ARG A 150 2.38 37.43 17.42
CA ARG A 150 2.54 35.98 17.63
C ARG A 150 3.21 35.40 16.39
N GLN A 151 4.54 35.39 16.35
CA GLN A 151 5.26 34.62 15.36
C GLN A 151 5.18 33.14 15.73
N HIS A 152 4.88 32.30 14.75
CA HIS A 152 4.68 30.86 14.87
C HIS A 152 5.80 30.16 15.65
N ALA A 153 5.67 30.06 16.98
CA ALA A 153 6.35 29.12 17.90
C ALA A 153 7.86 28.82 17.66
N ARG A 154 8.60 29.69 16.99
CA ARG A 154 10.04 29.56 16.76
C ARG A 154 10.70 30.89 17.07
N LEU A 155 11.53 30.89 18.10
CA LEU A 155 12.44 31.98 18.43
C LEU A 155 13.50 32.09 17.33
N LEU A 156 13.16 32.71 16.20
CA LEU A 156 14.17 33.26 15.31
C LEU A 156 14.51 34.67 15.79
N PRO A 157 15.80 35.05 15.84
CA PRO A 157 16.18 36.42 16.13
C PRO A 157 15.54 37.33 15.07
N LEU A 158 14.85 38.37 15.53
CA LEU A 158 14.21 39.36 14.66
C LEU A 158 15.22 39.87 13.62
N PRO A 159 14.86 39.97 12.32
CA PRO A 159 15.60 40.82 11.42
C PRO A 159 15.38 42.25 11.90
N VAL A 160 16.40 42.84 12.51
CA VAL A 160 16.42 44.26 12.83
C VAL A 160 16.31 45.00 11.49
N PRO A 161 15.27 45.83 11.27
CA PRO A 161 15.23 46.65 10.08
C PRO A 161 16.45 47.57 10.08
N ALA A 162 17.22 47.56 8.99
CA ALA A 162 18.32 48.48 8.79
C ALA A 162 17.76 49.92 8.83
N GLY A 163 17.93 50.62 9.95
CA GLY A 163 17.51 52.02 10.07
C GLY A 163 17.04 52.50 11.44
N VAL A 164 16.85 51.64 12.45
CA VAL A 164 16.48 52.11 13.80
C VAL A 164 17.68 52.03 14.74
N GLN A 165 18.56 53.03 14.65
CA GLN A 165 19.56 53.30 15.68
C GLN A 165 18.82 53.80 16.93
N ARG A 166 18.79 52.97 17.98
CA ARG A 166 18.38 53.39 19.32
C ARG A 166 19.31 54.51 19.78
N ALA A 167 18.73 55.69 20.05
CA ALA A 167 19.36 56.69 20.89
C ALA A 167 19.47 56.10 22.31
N LEU A 168 20.71 55.89 22.75
CA LEU A 168 21.07 55.62 24.14
C LEU A 168 21.27 56.96 24.84
N LEU A 169 20.38 57.28 25.77
CA LEU A 169 20.69 57.94 27.05
C LEU A 169 19.92 57.20 28.13
#